data_AF-A0A551X3F1-F1
#
_entry.id   AF-A0A551X3F1-F1
#
_cell.length_a   1.000
_cell.length_b   1.000
_cell.length_c   1.000
_cell.angle_alpha   90.00
_cell.angle_beta   90.00
_cell.angle_gamma   90.00
#
_symmetry.space_group_name_H-M   'P 1'
#
loop_
_entity.id
_entity.type
_entity.pdbx_description
1 polymer ?
#
loop_
_entity_poly.entity_id
_entity_poly.type
_entity_poly.pdbx_seq_one_letter_code
_entity_poly.pdbx_strand_id
1 'polypeptide(L)'
;MEITIYIPEAVGQQLQKKWDNLSQKTLEALAIQAYRDGVMTSAEIQTLLNLSSRGETNEFLKLHQVYTEEDLAKDVKNIEQLDNYKNISETQLGFGEFIQKFRQEHNLAQEGIESEELLKEVRDLSSGREVIW
;
A
#
# COMPACT_ATOMS: atom_id res chain seq x y z
N MET A 1 13.94 -9.43 21.73
CA MET A 1 15.18 -10.08 21.24
C MET A 1 16.35 -9.18 21.62
N GLU A 2 17.49 -9.75 22.02
CA GLU A 2 18.71 -9.00 22.32
C GLU A 2 19.79 -9.39 21.30
N ILE A 3 20.45 -8.38 20.71
CA ILE A 3 21.56 -8.56 19.77
C ILE A 3 22.73 -7.71 20.26
N THR A 4 23.90 -8.33 20.44
CA THR A 4 25.14 -7.64 20.78
C THR A 4 26.03 -7.54 19.54
N ILE A 5 26.44 -6.32 19.20
CA ILE A 5 27.34 -6.06 18.06
C ILE A 5 28.67 -5.55 18.60
N TYR A 6 29.76 -6.22 18.22
CA TYR A 6 31.10 -5.77 18.56
C TYR A 6 31.58 -4.77 17.52
N ILE A 7 31.86 -3.54 17.97
CA ILE A 7 32.43 -2.47 17.14
C ILE A 7 33.88 -2.26 17.63
N PRO A 8 34.88 -2.26 16.73
CA PRO A 8 36.25 -1.92 17.10
C PRO A 8 36.33 -0.55 17.77
N GLU A 9 37.10 -0.44 18.86
CA GLU A 9 37.26 0.75 19.70
C GLU A 9 37.44 2.04 18.87
N ALA A 10 38.37 2.01 17.90
CA ALA A 10 38.68 3.16 17.06
C ALA A 10 37.48 3.65 16.24
N VAL A 11 36.64 2.74 15.77
CA VAL A 11 35.42 3.07 15.02
C VAL A 11 34.33 3.55 15.98
N GLY A 12 34.16 2.88 17.12
CA GLY A 12 33.19 3.27 18.16
C GLY A 12 33.41 4.69 18.65
N GLN A 13 34.66 5.08 18.91
CA GLN A 13 35.02 6.44 19.31
C GLN A 13 34.72 7.48 18.23
N GLN A 14 34.90 7.16 16.94
CA GLN A 14 34.54 8.07 15.86
C GLN A 14 33.03 8.27 15.75
N LEU A 15 32.25 7.20 15.94
CA LEU A 15 30.80 7.26 15.90
C LEU A 15 30.25 8.08 17.07
N GLN A 16 30.73 7.83 18.30
CA GLN A 16 30.30 8.58 19.49
C GLN A 16 30.62 10.08 19.43
N LYS A 17 31.67 10.49 18.71
CA LYS A 17 31.98 11.92 18.50
C LYS A 17 30.94 12.64 17.65
N LYS A 18 30.25 11.91 16.76
CA LYS A 18 29.25 12.48 15.85
C LYS A 18 27.82 12.20 16.28
N TRP A 19 27.59 11.11 17.01
CA TRP A 19 26.27 10.62 17.38
C TRP A 19 26.14 10.63 18.89
N ASP A 20 25.24 11.48 19.39
CA ASP A 20 24.98 11.62 20.84
C ASP A 20 24.48 10.31 21.46
N ASN A 21 23.71 9.51 20.71
CA ASN A 21 23.22 8.19 21.13
C ASN A 21 23.48 7.15 20.05
N LEU A 22 24.61 6.44 20.18
CA LEU A 22 25.03 5.41 19.22
C LEU A 22 24.01 4.28 19.08
N SER A 23 23.42 3.82 20.19
CA SER A 23 22.46 2.72 20.17
C SER A 23 21.19 3.09 19.40
N GLN A 24 20.64 4.26 19.68
CA GLN A 24 19.46 4.77 18.99
C GLN A 24 19.75 4.98 17.50
N LYS A 25 20.88 5.61 17.15
CA LYS A 25 21.27 5.84 15.75
C LYS A 25 21.51 4.54 14.98
N THR A 26 22.03 3.52 15.65
CA THR A 26 22.19 2.18 15.06
C THR A 26 20.82 1.54 14.79
N LEU A 27 19.88 1.67 15.72
CA LEU A 27 18.52 1.17 15.55
C LEU A 27 17.78 1.89 14.42
N GLU A 28 17.89 3.21 14.33
CA GLU A 28 17.35 4.02 13.24
C GLU A 28 17.92 3.57 11.88
N ALA A 29 19.24 3.37 11.80
CA ALA A 29 19.89 2.91 10.57
C ALA A 29 19.43 1.50 10.15
N LEU A 30 19.27 0.58 11.12
CA LEU A 30 18.74 -0.76 10.87
C LEU A 30 17.29 -0.70 10.37
N ALA A 31 16.45 0.13 11.01
CA ALA A 31 15.06 0.33 10.64
C ALA A 31 14.95 0.84 9.20
N ILE A 32 15.75 1.84 8.83
CA ILE A 32 15.81 2.38 7.46
C ILE A 32 16.18 1.29 6.46
N GLN A 33 17.23 0.51 6.73
CA GLN A 33 17.68 -0.52 5.81
C GLN A 33 16.64 -1.63 5.64
N ALA A 34 16.02 -2.07 6.74
CA ALA A 34 14.98 -3.10 6.68
C ALA A 34 13.73 -2.62 5.93
N TYR A 35 13.37 -1.34 6.02
CA TYR A 35 12.28 -0.78 5.24
C TYR A 35 12.64 -0.67 3.75
N ARG A 36 13.89 -0.27 3.41
CA ARG A 36 14.40 -0.27 2.02
C ARG A 36 14.36 -1.64 1.37
N ASP A 37 14.73 -2.66 2.13
CA ASP A 37 14.77 -4.04 1.66
C ASP A 37 13.37 -4.68 1.60
N GLY A 38 12.31 -3.95 1.99
CA GLY A 38 10.94 -4.45 2.05
C GLY A 38 10.72 -5.51 3.14
N VAL A 39 11.66 -5.66 4.07
CA VAL A 39 11.61 -6.63 5.19
C VAL A 39 10.68 -6.12 6.29
N MET A 40 10.61 -4.81 6.49
CA MET A 40 9.71 -4.18 7.45
C MET A 40 8.78 -3.17 6.79
N THR A 41 7.54 -3.12 7.28
CA THR A 41 6.52 -2.14 6.93
C THR A 41 6.64 -0.87 7.77
N SER A 42 6.01 0.22 7.32
CA SER A 42 6.00 1.49 8.08
C SER A 42 5.41 1.35 9.50
N ALA A 43 4.43 0.48 9.70
CA ALA A 43 3.84 0.23 11.03
C ALA A 43 4.79 -0.51 11.97
N GLU A 44 5.61 -1.42 11.43
CA GLU A 44 6.64 -2.12 12.19
C GLU A 44 7.79 -1.16 12.56
N ILE A 45 8.14 -0.24 11.67
CA ILE A 45 9.12 0.83 11.95
C ILE A 45 8.61 1.76 13.06
N GLN A 46 7.34 2.16 13.01
CA GLN A 46 6.72 2.97 14.08
C GLN A 46 6.87 2.28 15.43
N THR A 47 6.59 0.98 15.49
CA THR A 47 6.69 0.18 16.72
C THR A 47 8.15 0.03 17.17
N LEU A 48 9.06 -0.28 16.25
CA LEU A 48 10.50 -0.49 16.53
C LEU A 48 11.16 0.76 17.12
N LEU A 49 10.83 1.93 16.58
CA LEU A 49 11.39 3.21 16.99
C LEU A 49 10.54 3.93 18.04
N ASN A 50 9.44 3.30 18.49
CA ASN A 50 8.50 3.85 19.46
C ASN A 50 8.01 5.27 19.09
N LEU A 51 7.67 5.46 17.82
CA LEU A 51 7.18 6.75 17.30
C LEU A 51 5.70 6.92 17.65
N SER A 52 5.35 8.15 18.01
CA SER A 52 4.05 8.51 18.60
C SER A 52 2.92 8.46 17.57
N SER A 53 3.23 8.58 16.29
CA SER A 53 2.21 8.59 15.23
C SER A 53 2.72 8.10 13.88
N ARG A 54 1.76 7.78 13.01
CA ARG A 54 2.02 7.54 11.58
C ARG A 54 2.62 8.77 10.89
N GLY A 55 2.25 9.98 11.31
CA GLY A 55 2.79 11.23 10.77
C GLY A 55 4.29 11.36 11.03
N GLU A 56 4.69 11.17 12.29
CA GLU A 56 6.10 11.18 12.73
C GLU A 56 6.91 10.09 12.02
N THR A 57 6.32 8.90 11.84
CA THR A 57 6.95 7.82 11.07
C THR A 57 7.20 8.22 9.61
N ASN A 58 6.23 8.90 8.99
CA ASN A 58 6.37 9.34 7.62
C ASN A 58 7.44 10.45 7.49
N GLU A 59 7.51 11.38 8.44
CA GLU A 59 8.57 12.39 8.49
C GLU A 59 9.95 11.77 8.66
N PHE A 60 10.09 10.77 9.56
CA PHE A 60 11.32 10.01 9.72
C PHE A 60 11.76 9.35 8.40
N LEU A 61 10.87 8.61 7.74
CA LEU A 61 11.18 7.92 6.47
C LEU A 61 11.52 8.92 5.35
N LYS A 62 10.84 10.07 5.30
CA LYS A 62 11.14 11.15 4.35
C LYS A 62 12.52 11.78 4.61
N LEU A 63 12.85 12.09 5.85
CA LEU A 63 14.12 12.71 6.24
C LEU A 63 15.32 11.84 5.82
N HIS A 64 15.13 10.52 5.88
CA HIS A 64 16.15 9.55 5.51
C HIS A 64 16.15 9.16 4.02
N GLN A 65 15.40 9.88 3.18
CA GLN A 65 15.30 9.69 1.73
C GLN A 65 15.05 8.21 1.39
N VAL A 66 14.14 7.58 2.14
CA VAL A 66 13.86 6.17 1.92
C VAL A 66 12.89 5.96 0.78
N TYR A 67 12.11 6.98 0.43
CA TYR A 67 11.43 7.04 -0.85
C TYR A 67 12.45 7.34 -1.94
N THR A 68 12.77 6.34 -2.75
CA THR A 68 13.47 6.56 -4.01
C THR A 68 12.52 7.25 -5.01
N GLU A 69 13.06 7.94 -6.02
CA GLU A 69 12.23 8.49 -7.11
C GLU A 69 11.36 7.42 -7.78
N GLU A 70 11.82 6.16 -7.76
CA GLU A 70 11.07 5.00 -8.24
C GLU A 70 9.89 4.61 -7.33
N ASP A 71 10.01 4.78 -6.01
CA ASP A 71 8.90 4.55 -5.09
C ASP A 71 7.84 5.64 -5.21
N LEU A 72 8.26 6.90 -5.40
CA LEU A 72 7.35 8.00 -5.73
C LEU A 72 6.64 7.75 -7.07
N ALA A 73 7.34 7.23 -8.08
CA ALA A 73 6.73 6.86 -9.36
C ALA A 73 5.74 5.69 -9.22
N LYS A 74 6.02 4.70 -8.35
CA LYS A 74 5.06 3.63 -8.03
C LYS A 74 3.85 4.16 -7.28
N ASP A 75 4.03 5.08 -6.34
CA ASP A 75 2.91 5.70 -5.62
C ASP A 75 2.05 6.57 -6.54
N VAL A 76 2.67 7.35 -7.44
CA VAL A 76 1.94 8.09 -8.49
C VAL A 76 1.16 7.12 -9.38
N LYS A 77 1.78 6.02 -9.81
CA LYS A 77 1.10 4.99 -10.63
C LYS A 77 -0.04 4.31 -9.87
N ASN A 78 0.12 4.06 -8.57
CA ASN A 78 -0.93 3.49 -7.73
C ASN A 78 -2.09 4.49 -7.53
N ILE A 79 -1.79 5.78 -7.36
CA ILE A 79 -2.80 6.85 -7.28
C ILE A 79 -3.53 7.00 -8.62
N GLU A 80 -2.81 6.98 -9.75
CA GLU A 80 -3.42 6.99 -11.09
C GLU A 80 -4.32 5.77 -11.31
N GLN A 81 -3.92 4.59 -10.84
CA GLN A 81 -4.76 3.39 -10.90
C GLN A 81 -6.01 3.53 -10.01
N LEU A 82 -5.90 4.15 -8.84
CA LEU A 82 -7.04 4.43 -7.97
C LEU A 82 -7.99 5.49 -8.55
N ASP A 83 -7.46 6.51 -9.23
CA ASP A 83 -8.26 7.48 -10.00
C ASP A 83 -8.93 6.82 -11.21
N ASN A 84 -8.26 5.86 -11.85
CA ASN A 84 -8.86 5.08 -12.94
C ASN A 84 -9.98 4.16 -12.43
N TYR A 85 -9.82 3.56 -11.24
CA TYR A 85 -10.89 2.83 -10.55
C TYR A 85 -12.03 3.75 -10.08
N LYS A 86 -11.73 4.99 -9.65
CA LYS A 86 -12.75 5.99 -9.30
C LYS A 86 -13.55 6.46 -10.50
N ASN A 87 -12.91 6.65 -11.66
CA ASN A 87 -13.60 7.02 -12.90
C ASN A 87 -14.58 5.93 -13.39
N ILE A 88 -14.33 4.66 -13.05
CA ILE A 88 -15.28 3.57 -13.29
C ILE A 88 -16.46 3.62 -12.29
N SER A 89 -16.24 4.14 -11.07
CA SER A 89 -17.30 4.30 -10.05
C SER A 89 -18.11 5.61 -10.15
N GLU A 90 -17.59 6.65 -10.81
CA GLU A 90 -18.29 7.93 -11.01
C GLU A 90 -19.20 7.95 -12.24
N THR A 91 -19.00 7.02 -13.18
CA THR A 91 -20.11 6.63 -14.05
C THR A 91 -20.95 5.67 -13.23
N GLN A 92 -22.04 6.15 -12.65
CA GLN A 92 -23.02 5.31 -11.94
C GLN A 92 -23.73 4.40 -12.97
N LEU A 93 -22.99 3.47 -13.57
CA LEU A 93 -23.56 2.34 -14.28
C LEU A 93 -24.29 1.55 -13.22
N GLY A 94 -25.62 1.47 -13.33
CA GLY A 94 -26.37 0.50 -12.57
C GLY A 94 -25.80 -0.90 -12.83
N PHE A 95 -25.92 -1.81 -11.86
CA PHE A 95 -25.40 -3.18 -12.00
C PHE A 95 -25.83 -3.83 -13.34
N GLY A 96 -27.06 -3.56 -13.80
CA GLY A 96 -27.54 -4.00 -15.11
C GLY A 96 -26.74 -3.48 -16.31
N GLU A 97 -26.32 -2.20 -16.32
CA GLU A 97 -25.49 -1.65 -17.39
C GLU A 97 -24.06 -2.23 -17.35
N PHE A 98 -23.54 -2.50 -16.14
CA PHE A 98 -22.24 -3.15 -15.98
C PHE A 98 -22.22 -4.54 -16.62
N ILE A 99 -23.24 -5.36 -16.35
CA ILE A 99 -23.37 -6.70 -16.95
C ILE A 99 -23.50 -6.61 -18.47
N GLN A 100 -24.23 -5.62 -19.00
CA GLN A 100 -24.42 -5.47 -20.43
C GLN A 100 -23.11 -5.13 -21.16
N LYS A 101 -22.27 -4.26 -20.59
CA LYS A 101 -20.93 -3.98 -21.10
C LYS A 101 -19.99 -5.18 -20.97
N PHE A 102 -19.98 -5.85 -19.81
CA PHE A 102 -19.17 -7.04 -19.57
C PHE A 102 -19.46 -8.14 -20.60
N ARG A 103 -20.74 -8.35 -20.94
CA ARG A 103 -21.15 -9.28 -22.02
C ARG A 103 -20.57 -8.91 -23.38
N GLN A 104 -20.55 -7.62 -23.72
CA GLN A 104 -20.04 -7.13 -25.01
C GLN A 104 -18.52 -7.24 -25.08
N GLU A 105 -17.80 -6.89 -24.02
CA GLU A 105 -16.33 -6.96 -23.98
C GLU A 105 -15.82 -8.39 -24.02
N HIS A 106 -16.50 -9.33 -23.35
CA HIS A 106 -16.08 -10.72 -23.25
C HIS A 106 -16.83 -11.68 -24.20
N ASN A 107 -17.66 -11.16 -25.10
CA ASN A 107 -18.38 -11.93 -26.12
C ASN A 107 -19.20 -13.14 -25.58
N LEU A 108 -19.65 -13.05 -24.34
CA LEU A 108 -20.23 -14.19 -23.58
C LEU A 108 -21.50 -14.79 -24.21
N ALA A 109 -22.19 -14.01 -25.05
CA ALA A 109 -23.34 -14.49 -25.81
C ALA A 109 -22.96 -15.57 -26.86
N GLN A 110 -21.73 -15.56 -27.36
CA GLN A 110 -21.23 -16.61 -28.27
C GLN A 110 -20.76 -17.85 -27.53
N GLU A 111 -20.45 -17.74 -26.23
CA GLU A 111 -20.05 -18.85 -25.38
C GLU A 111 -21.26 -19.58 -24.73
N GLY A 112 -22.49 -19.16 -25.04
CA GLY A 112 -23.72 -19.81 -24.59
C GLY A 112 -24.03 -19.61 -23.11
N ILE A 113 -23.43 -18.61 -22.47
CA ILE A 113 -23.60 -18.33 -21.05
C ILE A 113 -24.80 -17.40 -20.86
N GLU A 114 -25.95 -17.98 -20.51
CA GLU A 114 -27.19 -17.25 -20.25
C GLU A 114 -27.14 -16.51 -18.90
N SER A 115 -27.55 -15.23 -18.91
CA SER A 115 -27.38 -14.33 -17.76
C SER A 115 -28.25 -14.68 -16.55
N GLU A 116 -29.33 -15.44 -16.76
CA GLU A 116 -30.21 -15.92 -15.69
C GLU A 116 -29.53 -16.95 -14.77
N GLU A 117 -28.57 -17.74 -15.26
CA GLU A 117 -27.83 -18.68 -14.42
C GLU A 117 -26.74 -17.99 -13.59
N LEU A 118 -25.98 -17.07 -14.19
CA LEU A 118 -24.91 -16.36 -13.49
C LEU A 118 -25.42 -15.40 -12.40
N LEU A 119 -26.63 -14.88 -12.55
CA LEU A 119 -27.19 -13.85 -11.69
C LEU A 119 -28.30 -14.34 -10.76
N LYS A 120 -28.61 -15.64 -10.79
CA LYS A 120 -29.72 -16.25 -10.03
C LYS A 120 -29.66 -15.98 -8.51
N GLU A 121 -28.46 -15.79 -7.99
CA GLU A 121 -28.20 -15.51 -6.57
C GLU A 121 -27.73 -14.08 -6.28
N VAL A 122 -27.53 -13.26 -7.32
CA VAL A 122 -27.05 -11.88 -7.15
C VAL A 122 -28.23 -10.97 -6.84
N ARG A 123 -28.34 -10.55 -5.59
CA ARG A 123 -29.30 -9.53 -5.15
C ARG A 123 -28.66 -8.15 -5.28
N ASP A 124 -29.18 -7.31 -6.17
CA ASP A 124 -28.81 -5.90 -6.23
C ASP A 124 -29.39 -5.17 -5.00
N LEU A 125 -28.51 -4.72 -4.11
CA LEU A 125 -28.85 -3.97 -2.89
C LEU A 125 -28.64 -2.46 -3.07
N SER A 126 -28.39 -1.99 -4.30
CA SER A 126 -28.27 -0.56 -4.57
C SER A 126 -29.61 0.13 -4.28
N SER A 127 -29.54 1.25 -3.57
CA SER A 127 -30.68 1.91 -2.92
C SER A 127 -31.62 2.64 -3.88
N GLY A 128 -31.80 2.15 -5.11
CA GLY A 128 -32.56 2.85 -6.14
C GLY A 128 -33.06 1.94 -7.25
N ARG A 129 -34.29 1.44 -7.02
CA ARG A 129 -35.18 0.70 -7.94
C ARG A 129 -34.94 -0.81 -7.99
N GLU A 130 -35.93 -1.56 -7.48
CA GLU A 130 -36.08 -2.99 -7.74
C GLU A 130 -36.01 -3.24 -9.26
N VAL A 131 -35.06 -4.08 -9.67
CA VAL A 131 -35.05 -4.66 -11.01
C VAL A 131 -35.87 -5.93 -10.95
N ILE A 132 -37.05 -5.91 -11.57
CA ILE A 132 -37.79 -7.12 -11.88
C ILE A 132 -37.12 -7.73 -13.12
N TRP A 133 -36.62 -8.96 -12.96
CA TRP A 133 -35.96 -9.75 -14.01
C TRP A 133 -36.87 -10.02 -15.20
#